data_AF-A0A8T4V6T9-F1
#
_entry.id   AF-A0A8T4V6T9-F1
#
_cell.length_a   1.000
_cell.length_b   1.000
_cell.length_c   1.000
_cell.angle_alpha   90.00
_cell.angle_beta   90.00
_cell.angle_gamma   90.00
#
_symmetry.space_group_name_H-M   'P 1'
#
loop_
_entity.id
_entity.type
_entity.pdbx_description
1 polymer ?
#
loop_
_entity_poly.entity_id
_entity_poly.type
_entity_poly.pdbx_seq_one_letter_code
_entity_poly.pdbx_strand_id
1 'polypeptide(L)' 'MVIKKEGYKWVLYTKDGKKVLGTFRTKTEALKRERQIIYFKNLKGR' A
#
# COMPACT_ATOMS: atom_id res chain seq x y z
N MET A 1 -3.26 -4.88 -2.74
CA MET A 1 -1.94 -4.96 -2.08
C MET A 1 -2.17 -5.62 -0.72
N VAL A 2 -1.24 -5.57 0.23
CA VAL A 2 -1.50 -6.05 1.61
C VAL A 2 -1.11 -4.97 2.60
N ILE A 3 -2.03 -4.56 3.47
CA ILE A 3 -1.75 -3.62 4.56
C ILE A 3 -1.64 -4.42 5.85
N LYS A 4 -0.49 -4.35 6.53
CA LYS A 4 -0.27 -4.96 7.84
C LYS A 4 0.04 -3.89 8.88
N LYS A 5 -0.41 -4.11 10.11
CA LYS A 5 -0.01 -3.28 11.26
C LYS A 5 1.22 -3.92 11.90
N GLU A 6 2.29 -3.15 12.04
CA GLU A 6 3.53 -3.57 12.69
C GLU A 6 3.84 -2.58 13.81
N GLY A 7 3.57 -2.99 15.05
CA GLY A 7 3.67 -2.14 16.22
C GLY A 7 2.78 -0.89 16.09
N TYR A 8 3.40 0.28 16.03
CA TYR A 8 2.74 1.59 15.95
C TYR A 8 2.52 2.10 14.52
N LYS A 9 2.98 1.37 13.50
CA LYS A 9 2.92 1.79 12.09
C LYS A 9 2.15 0.80 11.22
N TRP A 10 1.69 1.29 10.08
CA TRP A 10 0.99 0.54 9.05
C TRP A 10 1.88 0.40 7.83
N VAL A 11 2.17 -0.83 7.43
CA VAL A 11 3.06 -1.13 6.31
C VAL A 11 2.23 -1.64 5.15
N LEU A 12 2.38 -1.00 3.99
CA LEU A 12 1.79 -1.43 2.73
C LEU A 12 2.82 -2.31 2.01
N TYR A 13 2.43 -3.54 1.72
CA TYR A 13 3.20 -4.53 0.99
C TYR A 13 2.60 -4.78 -0.40
N THR A 14 3.41 -5.31 -1.31
CA THR A 14 2.94 -5.90 -2.55
C THR A 14 1.99 -7.08 -2.30
N LYS A 15 1.22 -7.49 -3.31
CA LYS A 15 0.20 -8.55 -3.19
C LYS A 15 0.79 -9.88 -2.66
N ASP A 16 2.04 -10.15 -3.00
CA ASP A 16 2.82 -11.32 -2.59
C ASP A 16 3.54 -11.12 -1.23
N GLY A 17 3.43 -9.95 -0.61
CA GLY A 17 4.06 -9.66 0.68
C GLY A 17 5.58 -9.49 0.66
N LYS A 18 6.23 -9.70 -0.49
CA LYS A 18 7.70 -9.70 -0.61
C LYS A 18 8.32 -8.31 -0.60
N LYS A 19 7.60 -7.28 -1.07
CA LYS A 19 8.14 -5.93 -1.21
C LYS A 19 7.29 -4.92 -0.45
N VAL A 20 7.96 -4.03 0.28
CA VAL A 20 7.33 -2.89 0.96
C VAL A 20 7.11 -1.76 -0.05
N LEU A 21 5.89 -1.28 -0.13
CA LEU A 21 5.46 -0.15 -0.97
C LEU A 21 5.38 1.17 -0.17
N GLY A 22 5.38 1.10 1.15
CA GLY A 22 5.48 2.25 2.04
C GLY A 22 5.12 1.93 3.49
N THR A 23 5.54 2.79 4.40
CA THR A 23 5.19 2.74 5.82
C THR A 23 4.47 4.02 6.24
N PHE A 24 3.41 3.89 7.03
CA PHE A 24 2.48 4.94 7.37
C PHE A 24 2.19 4.96 8.86
N ARG A 25 1.81 6.11 9.41
CA ARG A 25 1.41 6.20 10.82
C ARG A 25 -0.03 5.72 11.01
N THR A 26 -0.88 5.92 10.01
CA THR A 26 -2.29 5.56 10.08
C THR A 26 -2.70 4.58 8.98
N LYS A 27 -3.74 3.77 9.25
CA LYS A 27 -4.33 2.86 8.27
C LYS A 27 -4.87 3.63 7.05
N THR A 28 -5.41 4.82 7.29
CA THR A 28 -6.04 5.67 6.27
C THR A 28 -5.02 6.15 5.23
N GLU A 29 -3.80 6.51 5.66
CA GLU A 29 -2.72 6.88 4.75
C GLU A 29 -2.28 5.69 3.88
N ALA A 30 -2.14 4.50 4.47
CA ALA A 30 -1.82 3.28 3.74
C ALA A 30 -2.87 2.96 2.67
N LEU A 31 -4.16 3.12 3.00
CA LEU A 31 -5.28 2.94 2.07
C LEU A 31 -5.28 3.99 0.95
N LYS A 32 -5.01 5.27 1.26
CA LYS A 32 -4.86 6.31 0.23
C LYS A 32 -3.76 5.95 -0.75
N ARG A 33 -2.61 5.47 -0.25
CA ARG A 33 -1.51 5.04 -1.11
C ARG A 33 -1.90 3.83 -1.97
N GLU A 34 -2.56 2.83 -1.39
CA GLU A 34 -3.06 1.67 -2.16
C GLU A 34 -3.95 2.11 -3.33
N ARG A 35 -4.91 3.00 -3.10
CA ARG A 35 -5.78 3.55 -4.15
C ARG A 35 -4.99 4.27 -5.25
N GLN A 36 -4.01 5.09 -4.88
CA GLN A 36 -3.14 5.75 -5.85
C GLN A 36 -2.41 4.73 -6.73
N ILE A 37 -1.80 3.70 -6.12
CA ILE A 37 -1.05 2.71 -6.90
C ILE A 37 -1.99 1.92 -7.83
N ILE A 38 -3.19 1.55 -7.38
CA ILE A 38 -4.20 0.90 -8.23
C ILE A 38 -4.58 1.81 -9.40
N TYR A 39 -4.84 3.09 -9.14
CA TYR A 39 -5.18 4.07 -10.18
C TYR A 39 -4.07 4.17 -11.24
N PHE A 40 -2.82 4.38 -10.82
CA PHE A 40 -1.69 4.44 -11.75
C PHE A 40 -1.44 3.12 -12.49
N LYS A 41 -1.67 1.98 -11.83
CA LYS A 41 -1.54 0.66 -12.47
C LYS A 41 -2.57 0.49 -13.59
N ASN A 42 -3.81 0.92 -13.38
CA ASN A 42 -4.87 0.84 -14.38
C ASN A 42 -4.64 1.83 -15.54
N LEU A 43 -4.05 2.99 -15.28
CA LEU A 43 -3.67 3.94 -16.33
C LEU A 43 -2.53 3.44 -17.21
N LYS A 44 -1.54 2.75 -16.63
CA LYS A 44 -0.35 2.26 -17.36
C LYS A 44 -0.61 1.00 -18.17
N GLY A 45 -1.79 0.40 -18.05
CA GLY A 45 -2.23 -0.79 -18.77
C GLY A 45 -3.19 -0.51 -19.93
N ARG A 46 -3.34 0.76 -20.34
CA ARG A 46 -4.01 1.16 -21.58
C ARG A 46 -3.00 1.48 -22.66
#